data_AF-A0A553XWF2-F1
#
_entry.id   AF-A0A553XWF2-F1
#
_cell.length_a   1.000
_cell.length_b   1.000
_cell.length_c   1.000
_cell.angle_alpha   90.00
_cell.angle_beta   90.00
_cell.angle_gamma   90.00
#
_symmetry.space_group_name_H-M   'P 1'
#
loop_
_entity.id
_entity.type
_entity.pdbx_description
1 polymer ?
#
loop_
_entity_poly.entity_id
_entity_poly.type
_entity_poly.pdbx_seq_one_letter_code
_entity_poly.pdbx_strand_id
1 'polypeptide(L)'
;PGAVRTFPAARWAHLAGHGGYVFPGGFPGGAALHTLREDRTGSWRDINTGSDATELTRRYLTLWHDHGTDPDDARYLYLLMPGATVHAVAARAADPRWLTVLAHTAGQQAVAVDALGLTAAHFFRPGTAGPLTADGPVSLLVRRTGPRTATLHAAAPERTGDPLEIVWDRPVAAVPRHDPGIVVLATGRTLRLRLTPGTVCATHTATLTLR
;
A
#
# COMPACT_ATOMS: atom_id res chain seq x y z
N PRO A 1 -25.87 -11.71 21.65
CA PRO A 1 -25.31 -11.94 20.30
C PRO A 1 -25.30 -10.66 19.47
N GLY A 2 -24.18 -10.33 18.83
CA GLY A 2 -24.15 -9.25 17.85
C GLY A 2 -24.91 -9.62 16.59
N ALA A 3 -25.34 -8.61 15.83
CA ALA A 3 -25.95 -8.80 14.51
C ALA A 3 -24.97 -8.39 13.42
N VAL A 4 -24.75 -9.28 12.45
CA VAL A 4 -24.03 -8.94 11.23
C VAL A 4 -24.91 -8.00 10.40
N ARG A 5 -24.34 -6.91 9.91
CA ARG A 5 -24.95 -6.04 8.91
C ARG A 5 -24.08 -5.98 7.68
N THR A 6 -24.70 -6.03 6.51
CA THR A 6 -24.02 -5.95 5.22
C THR A 6 -24.37 -4.64 4.53
N PHE A 7 -23.33 -3.96 4.05
CA PHE A 7 -23.43 -2.76 3.23
C PHE A 7 -22.89 -3.12 1.85
N PRO A 8 -23.75 -3.30 0.83
CA PRO A 8 -23.34 -3.85 -0.46
C PRO A 8 -22.41 -2.90 -1.25
N ALA A 9 -22.49 -1.60 -0.96
CA ALA A 9 -21.82 -0.54 -1.71
C ALA A 9 -21.21 0.51 -0.77
N ALA A 10 -20.52 0.08 0.30
CA ALA A 10 -19.91 1.00 1.24
C ALA A 10 -18.82 1.83 0.54
N ARG A 11 -18.89 3.17 0.65
CA ARG A 11 -17.85 4.09 0.17
C ARG A 11 -16.87 4.46 1.29
N TRP A 12 -17.34 4.47 2.52
CA TRP A 12 -16.54 4.72 3.71
C TRP A 12 -17.27 4.23 4.96
N ALA A 13 -16.53 4.11 6.06
CA ALA A 13 -17.05 3.86 7.40
C ALA A 13 -16.29 4.74 8.40
N HIS A 14 -16.95 5.18 9.47
CA HIS A 14 -16.31 5.94 10.55
C HIS A 14 -16.76 5.40 11.91
N LEU A 15 -15.79 5.24 12.81
CA LEU A 15 -16.00 4.85 14.20
C LEU A 15 -15.58 6.00 15.11
N ALA A 16 -16.55 6.58 15.82
CA ALA A 16 -16.30 7.67 16.75
C ALA A 16 -15.23 7.30 17.79
N GLY A 17 -14.33 8.24 18.06
CA GLY A 17 -13.19 8.05 18.97
C GLY A 17 -12.05 7.19 18.40
N HIS A 18 -12.14 6.70 17.15
CA HIS A 18 -11.13 5.82 16.55
C HIS A 18 -10.59 6.37 15.21
N GLY A 19 -11.48 6.64 14.25
CA GLY A 19 -11.10 7.05 12.89
C GLY A 19 -12.04 6.47 11.84
N GLY A 20 -11.58 6.36 10.60
CA GLY A 20 -12.42 5.78 9.55
C GLY A 20 -11.66 5.05 8.45
N TYR A 21 -12.45 4.48 7.54
CA TYR A 21 -12.04 3.72 6.38
C TYR A 21 -12.66 4.35 5.15
N VAL A 22 -11.90 4.46 4.06
CA VAL A 22 -12.43 4.78 2.74
C VAL A 22 -12.25 3.56 1.85
N PHE A 23 -13.25 3.28 1.03
CA PHE A 23 -13.25 2.19 0.06
C PHE A 23 -13.26 2.81 -1.35
N PRO A 24 -12.08 3.10 -1.93
CA PRO A 24 -11.99 3.79 -3.22
C PRO A 24 -12.70 2.99 -4.31
N GLY A 25 -13.59 3.64 -5.05
CA GLY A 25 -14.32 3.01 -6.15
C GLY A 25 -13.39 2.73 -7.33
N GLY A 26 -12.85 1.51 -7.40
CA GLY A 26 -12.07 1.00 -8.55
C GLY A 26 -12.68 -0.25 -9.20
N PHE A 27 -13.73 -0.81 -8.59
CA PHE A 27 -14.54 -1.90 -9.14
C PHE A 27 -16.00 -1.46 -9.06
N PRO A 28 -16.82 -1.68 -10.11
CA PRO A 28 -18.19 -1.17 -10.14
C PRO A 28 -18.95 -1.64 -8.90
N GLY A 29 -19.49 -0.69 -8.12
CA GLY A 29 -20.38 -0.97 -6.98
C GLY A 29 -19.92 -0.53 -5.59
N GLY A 30 -18.67 -0.09 -5.38
CA GLY A 30 -18.14 0.08 -4.02
C GLY A 30 -17.75 -1.26 -3.39
N ALA A 31 -17.39 -1.28 -2.10
CA ALA A 31 -17.00 -2.52 -1.45
C ALA A 31 -18.16 -3.12 -0.63
N ALA A 32 -18.46 -4.40 -0.85
CA ALA A 32 -19.33 -5.17 0.04
C ALA A 32 -18.64 -5.25 1.40
N LEU A 33 -19.23 -4.58 2.39
CA LEU A 33 -18.67 -4.47 3.73
C LEU A 33 -19.62 -5.14 4.72
N HIS A 34 -19.10 -6.14 5.41
CA HIS A 34 -19.77 -6.74 6.55
C HIS A 34 -19.30 -6.06 7.83
N THR A 35 -20.24 -5.87 8.76
CA THR A 35 -19.96 -5.31 10.07
C THR A 35 -20.61 -6.14 11.16
N LEU A 36 -19.92 -6.34 12.28
CA LEU A 36 -20.44 -7.03 13.45
C LEU A 36 -20.08 -6.24 14.70
N ARG A 37 -21.09 -5.86 15.49
CA ARG A 37 -20.90 -5.29 16.82
C ARG A 37 -21.36 -6.29 17.86
N GLU A 38 -20.44 -6.73 18.71
CA GLU A 38 -20.71 -7.73 19.74
C GLU A 38 -19.84 -7.54 20.99
N ASP A 39 -20.33 -8.04 22.11
CA ASP A 39 -19.56 -8.20 23.33
C ASP A 39 -18.98 -9.62 23.35
N ARG A 40 -17.67 -9.74 23.54
CA ARG A 40 -16.94 -11.01 23.61
C ARG A 40 -16.34 -11.17 25.00
N THR A 41 -16.53 -12.34 25.58
CA THR A 41 -15.99 -12.72 26.89
C THR A 41 -14.90 -13.76 26.69
N GLY A 42 -13.78 -13.58 27.39
CA GLY A 42 -12.68 -14.55 27.44
C GLY A 42 -11.73 -14.23 28.59
N SER A 43 -10.77 -15.11 28.82
CA SER A 43 -9.76 -14.99 29.87
C SER A 43 -8.34 -15.03 29.28
N TRP A 44 -7.34 -14.58 30.04
CA TRP A 44 -5.94 -14.76 29.62
C TRP A 44 -5.57 -16.25 29.54
N ARG A 45 -6.21 -17.09 30.34
CA ARG A 45 -6.04 -18.55 30.31
C ARG A 45 -6.44 -19.18 28.98
N ASP A 46 -7.42 -18.62 28.29
CA ASP A 46 -7.92 -19.16 27.00
C ASP A 46 -6.83 -19.15 25.91
N ILE A 47 -5.82 -18.28 26.03
CA ILE A 47 -4.69 -18.17 25.09
C ILE A 47 -3.34 -18.53 25.72
N ASN A 48 -3.29 -18.69 27.04
CA ASN A 48 -2.07 -19.05 27.78
C ASN A 48 -2.44 -19.81 29.06
N THR A 49 -2.28 -21.13 29.06
CA THR A 49 -2.73 -22.02 30.13
C THR A 49 -2.17 -21.68 31.52
N GLY A 50 -1.00 -21.03 31.61
CA GLY A 50 -0.38 -20.59 32.87
C GLY A 50 -0.91 -19.25 33.40
N SER A 51 -1.86 -18.61 32.71
CA SER A 51 -2.36 -17.28 33.05
C SER A 51 -3.64 -17.29 33.88
N ASP A 52 -4.04 -16.09 34.31
CA ASP A 52 -5.25 -15.82 35.07
C ASP A 52 -6.52 -16.27 34.31
N ALA A 53 -7.43 -16.93 35.03
CA ALA A 53 -8.71 -17.42 34.50
C ALA A 53 -9.83 -16.39 34.57
N THR A 54 -9.57 -15.21 35.16
CA THR A 54 -10.59 -14.18 35.33
C THR A 54 -11.18 -13.78 33.97
N GLU A 55 -12.49 -13.92 33.84
CA GLU A 55 -13.21 -13.55 32.62
C GLU A 55 -13.30 -12.04 32.45
N LEU A 56 -13.09 -11.59 31.22
CA LEU A 56 -13.16 -10.20 30.83
C LEU A 56 -14.09 -10.07 29.61
N THR A 57 -15.10 -9.22 29.73
CA THR A 57 -15.97 -8.88 28.62
C THR A 57 -15.54 -7.57 27.97
N ARG A 58 -15.37 -7.57 26.64
CA ARG A 58 -15.05 -6.37 25.86
C ARG A 58 -15.93 -6.28 24.63
N ARG A 59 -16.27 -5.04 24.25
CA ARG A 59 -17.06 -4.74 23.06
C ARG A 59 -16.16 -4.57 21.85
N TYR A 60 -16.53 -5.20 20.74
CA TYR A 60 -15.83 -5.09 19.46
C TYR A 60 -16.76 -4.58 18.37
N LEU A 61 -16.17 -3.85 17.42
CA LEU A 61 -16.75 -3.60 16.10
C LEU A 61 -15.79 -4.18 15.08
N THR A 62 -16.24 -5.21 14.36
CA THR A 62 -15.48 -5.90 13.31
C THR A 62 -16.00 -5.46 11.95
N LEU A 63 -15.09 -5.13 11.02
CA LEU A 63 -15.38 -4.79 9.63
C LEU A 63 -14.60 -5.77 8.75
N TRP A 64 -15.23 -6.39 7.75
CA TRP A 64 -14.52 -7.27 6.82
C TRP A 64 -15.16 -7.28 5.42
N HIS A 65 -14.34 -7.66 4.43
CA HIS A 65 -14.79 -8.02 3.10
C HIS A 65 -14.87 -9.53 3.02
N ASP A 66 -15.96 -10.04 2.45
CA ASP A 66 -16.12 -11.48 2.19
C ASP A 66 -15.76 -11.76 0.73
N HIS A 67 -14.77 -12.62 0.50
CA HIS A 67 -14.36 -13.06 -0.83
C HIS A 67 -15.05 -14.36 -1.27
N GLY A 68 -15.87 -14.96 -0.39
CA GLY A 68 -16.54 -16.24 -0.65
C GLY A 68 -15.62 -17.45 -0.51
N THR A 69 -16.15 -18.60 -0.91
CA THR A 69 -15.42 -19.87 -0.98
C THR A 69 -14.66 -19.98 -2.30
N ASP A 70 -13.42 -20.44 -2.25
CA ASP A 70 -12.53 -20.65 -3.40
C ASP A 70 -12.43 -19.43 -4.35
N PRO A 71 -12.06 -18.25 -3.83
CA PRO A 71 -11.90 -17.07 -4.69
C PRO A 71 -10.73 -17.24 -5.67
N ASP A 72 -10.93 -16.80 -6.91
CA ASP A 72 -9.88 -16.67 -7.92
C ASP A 72 -9.58 -15.18 -8.17
N ASP A 73 -8.30 -14.78 -8.06
CA ASP A 73 -7.80 -13.39 -8.17
C ASP A 73 -8.62 -12.33 -7.40
N ALA A 74 -9.17 -12.71 -6.23
CA ALA A 74 -9.89 -11.79 -5.38
C ALA A 74 -8.95 -10.72 -4.80
N ARG A 75 -9.50 -9.51 -4.64
CA ARG A 75 -8.75 -8.31 -4.28
C ARG A 75 -9.58 -7.37 -3.43
N TYR A 76 -8.91 -6.56 -2.63
CA TYR A 76 -9.53 -5.56 -1.78
C TYR A 76 -8.71 -4.26 -1.79
N LEU A 77 -9.38 -3.13 -1.68
CA LEU A 77 -8.73 -1.83 -1.58
C LEU A 77 -9.43 -0.98 -0.52
N TYR A 78 -8.68 -0.54 0.48
CA TYR A 78 -9.17 0.41 1.47
C TYR A 78 -8.05 1.37 1.89
N LEU A 79 -8.46 2.54 2.37
CA LEU A 79 -7.61 3.48 3.08
C LEU A 79 -8.05 3.51 4.54
N LEU A 80 -7.10 3.31 5.47
CA LEU A 80 -7.31 3.58 6.89
C LEU A 80 -6.95 5.04 7.20
N MET A 81 -7.82 5.72 7.94
CA MET A 81 -7.65 7.11 8.38
C MET A 81 -7.77 7.19 9.92
N PRO A 82 -6.71 6.86 10.68
CA PRO A 82 -6.72 6.90 12.13
C PRO A 82 -6.95 8.33 12.65
N GLY A 83 -7.79 8.48 13.68
CA GLY A 83 -8.09 9.78 14.31
C GLY A 83 -8.86 10.78 13.44
N ALA A 84 -9.17 10.45 12.19
CA ALA A 84 -9.90 11.34 11.30
C ALA A 84 -11.35 11.51 11.74
N THR A 85 -11.87 12.74 11.62
CA THR A 85 -13.28 13.03 11.87
C THR A 85 -14.16 12.43 10.78
N VAL A 86 -15.45 12.25 11.09
CA VAL A 86 -16.45 11.80 10.12
C VAL A 86 -16.47 12.69 8.86
N HIS A 87 -16.32 14.00 9.02
CA HIS A 87 -16.27 14.94 7.88
C HIS A 87 -15.01 14.75 7.02
N ALA A 88 -13.84 14.53 7.64
CA ALA A 88 -12.60 14.28 6.91
C ALA A 88 -12.65 12.96 6.12
N VAL A 89 -13.21 11.90 6.72
CA VAL A 89 -13.40 10.60 6.06
C VAL A 89 -14.37 10.74 4.89
N ALA A 90 -15.51 11.41 5.08
CA ALA A 90 -16.49 11.65 4.03
C ALA A 90 -15.91 12.47 2.88
N ALA A 91 -15.16 13.54 3.18
CA ALA A 91 -14.49 14.37 2.18
C ALA A 91 -13.45 13.57 1.38
N ARG A 92 -12.65 12.72 2.06
CA ARG A 92 -11.68 11.84 1.38
C ARG A 92 -12.36 10.82 0.48
N ALA A 93 -13.48 10.25 0.90
CA ALA A 93 -14.25 9.30 0.09
C ALA A 93 -14.94 9.96 -1.13
N ALA A 94 -15.21 11.26 -1.06
CA ALA A 94 -15.83 12.03 -2.14
C ALA A 94 -14.84 12.52 -3.20
N ASP A 95 -13.54 12.63 -2.88
CA ASP A 95 -12.52 13.04 -3.84
C ASP A 95 -12.02 11.83 -4.66
N PRO A 96 -12.21 11.78 -5.99
CA PRO A 96 -11.68 10.68 -6.80
C PRO A 96 -10.21 10.88 -7.19
N ARG A 97 -9.60 12.05 -6.92
CA ARG A 97 -8.28 12.42 -7.46
C ARG A 97 -7.12 12.21 -6.49
N TRP A 98 -7.39 11.93 -5.22
CA TRP A 98 -6.32 11.79 -4.23
C TRP A 98 -5.47 10.53 -4.42
N LEU A 99 -6.01 9.51 -5.10
CA LEU A 99 -5.36 8.22 -5.34
C LEU A 99 -5.55 7.80 -6.78
N THR A 100 -4.46 7.45 -7.44
CA THR A 100 -4.49 6.66 -8.68
C THR A 100 -3.98 5.26 -8.38
N VAL A 101 -4.77 4.23 -8.65
CA VAL A 101 -4.33 2.83 -8.59
C VAL A 101 -3.68 2.50 -9.93
N LEU A 102 -2.35 2.36 -9.94
CA LEU A 102 -1.56 2.11 -11.14
C LEU A 102 -1.52 0.62 -11.51
N ALA A 103 -1.56 -0.25 -10.50
CA ALA A 103 -1.67 -1.70 -10.66
C ALA A 103 -2.29 -2.31 -9.41
N HIS A 104 -3.10 -3.35 -9.59
CA HIS A 104 -3.68 -4.14 -8.51
C HIS A 104 -3.89 -5.58 -8.99
N THR A 105 -2.78 -6.27 -9.25
CA THR A 105 -2.73 -7.65 -9.74
C THR A 105 -1.88 -8.49 -8.79
N ALA A 106 -1.89 -9.82 -8.97
CA ALA A 106 -0.97 -10.72 -8.27
C ALA A 106 0.52 -10.46 -8.57
N GLY A 107 0.84 -9.81 -9.71
CA GLY A 107 2.21 -9.49 -10.09
C GLY A 107 2.69 -8.12 -9.60
N GLN A 108 1.78 -7.13 -9.57
CA GLN A 108 2.12 -5.75 -9.25
C GLN A 108 1.00 -5.05 -8.47
N GLN A 109 1.38 -4.36 -7.40
CA GLN A 109 0.51 -3.45 -6.66
C GLN A 109 1.15 -2.08 -6.60
N ALA A 110 0.50 -1.07 -7.16
CA ALA A 110 1.10 0.27 -7.25
C ALA A 110 0.06 1.38 -7.17
N VAL A 111 0.47 2.48 -6.55
CA VAL A 111 -0.36 3.66 -6.36
C VAL A 111 0.43 4.94 -6.62
N ALA A 112 -0.26 5.96 -7.10
CA ALA A 112 0.23 7.33 -7.12
C ALA A 112 -0.66 8.23 -6.25
N VAL A 113 0.01 9.11 -5.49
CA VAL A 113 -0.62 10.15 -4.66
C VAL A 113 -0.01 11.48 -5.09
N ASP A 114 -0.64 12.12 -6.08
CA ASP A 114 -0.10 13.30 -6.76
C ASP A 114 0.09 14.49 -5.83
N ALA A 115 -0.79 14.66 -4.84
CA ALA A 115 -0.66 15.68 -3.81
C ALA A 115 0.64 15.56 -2.99
N LEU A 116 1.23 14.37 -2.94
CA LEU A 116 2.53 14.10 -2.29
C LEU A 116 3.68 13.98 -3.31
N GLY A 117 3.39 14.08 -4.60
CA GLY A 117 4.33 13.79 -5.68
C GLY A 117 4.92 12.39 -5.58
N LEU A 118 4.11 11.42 -5.12
CA LEU A 118 4.56 10.11 -4.67
C LEU A 118 4.02 9.01 -5.58
N THR A 119 4.88 8.06 -5.95
CA THR A 119 4.52 6.80 -6.59
C THR A 119 5.15 5.66 -5.78
N ALA A 120 4.35 4.72 -5.34
CA ALA A 120 4.81 3.52 -4.64
C ALA A 120 4.38 2.29 -5.45
N ALA A 121 5.28 1.32 -5.60
CA ALA A 121 5.03 0.11 -6.36
C ALA A 121 5.73 -1.10 -5.73
N HIS A 122 4.98 -2.18 -5.58
CA HIS A 122 5.49 -3.49 -5.20
C HIS A 122 5.40 -4.39 -6.43
N PHE A 123 6.55 -4.93 -6.84
CA PHE A 123 6.68 -5.93 -7.89
C PHE A 123 6.92 -7.27 -7.22
N PHE A 124 5.96 -8.18 -7.32
CA PHE A 124 6.10 -9.57 -6.88
C PHE A 124 6.72 -10.43 -7.99
N ARG A 125 6.60 -9.98 -9.24
CA ARG A 125 7.18 -10.58 -10.44
C ARG A 125 7.62 -9.47 -11.39
N PRO A 126 8.50 -9.77 -12.36
CA PRO A 126 8.90 -8.82 -13.40
C PRO A 126 7.67 -8.19 -14.08
N GLY A 127 7.71 -6.90 -14.35
CA GLY A 127 6.62 -6.21 -15.03
C GLY A 127 6.65 -4.69 -14.88
N THR A 128 5.55 -4.06 -15.27
CA THR A 128 5.38 -2.60 -15.29
C THR A 128 4.14 -2.19 -14.49
N ALA A 129 4.25 -1.14 -13.69
CA ALA A 129 3.18 -0.56 -12.91
C ALA A 129 3.24 0.96 -12.99
N GLY A 130 2.34 1.56 -13.79
CA GLY A 130 2.44 2.97 -14.16
C GLY A 130 3.78 3.28 -14.86
N PRO A 131 4.54 4.31 -14.42
CA PRO A 131 5.81 4.68 -15.05
C PRO A 131 7.01 3.82 -14.60
N LEU A 132 6.80 2.85 -13.71
CA LEU A 132 7.87 2.04 -13.13
C LEU A 132 7.87 0.64 -13.75
N THR A 133 9.04 0.14 -14.13
CA THR A 133 9.26 -1.24 -14.56
C THR A 133 10.39 -1.85 -13.75
N ALA A 134 10.27 -3.12 -13.40
CA ALA A 134 11.33 -3.90 -12.80
C ALA A 134 11.40 -5.28 -13.44
N ASP A 135 12.61 -5.82 -13.60
CA ASP A 135 12.83 -7.17 -14.14
C ASP A 135 12.95 -8.25 -13.05
N GLY A 136 12.68 -7.89 -11.79
CA GLY A 136 12.68 -8.79 -10.64
C GLY A 136 11.89 -8.21 -9.45
N PRO A 137 11.70 -9.01 -8.38
CA PRO A 137 10.91 -8.62 -7.22
C PRO A 137 11.54 -7.47 -6.42
N VAL A 138 10.82 -6.36 -6.33
CA VAL A 138 11.33 -5.12 -5.71
C VAL A 138 10.18 -4.25 -5.19
N SER A 139 10.44 -3.56 -4.08
CA SER A 139 9.59 -2.48 -3.58
C SER A 139 10.23 -1.15 -3.94
N LEU A 140 9.48 -0.30 -4.66
CA LEU A 140 9.90 1.01 -5.12
C LEU A 140 9.06 2.11 -4.50
N LEU A 141 9.70 3.21 -4.12
CA LEU A 141 9.06 4.46 -3.75
C LEU A 141 9.77 5.61 -4.44
N VAL A 142 9.06 6.34 -5.28
CA VAL A 142 9.52 7.59 -5.87
C VAL A 142 8.78 8.75 -5.24
N ARG A 143 9.51 9.76 -4.78
CA ARG A 143 8.93 10.97 -4.20
C ARG A 143 9.57 12.21 -4.79
N ARG A 144 8.77 13.10 -5.36
CA ARG A 144 9.21 14.45 -5.72
C ARG A 144 9.45 15.24 -4.43
N THR A 145 10.65 15.79 -4.30
CA THR A 145 11.08 16.59 -3.15
C THR A 145 11.17 18.08 -3.47
N GLY A 146 10.93 18.45 -4.73
CA GLY A 146 10.96 19.82 -5.23
C GLY A 146 10.56 19.90 -6.70
N PRO A 147 10.62 21.09 -7.32
CA PRO A 147 10.18 21.29 -8.70
C PRO A 147 10.90 20.38 -9.70
N ARG A 148 12.22 20.23 -9.53
CA ARG A 148 13.13 19.44 -10.38
C ARG A 148 13.89 18.36 -9.62
N THR A 149 13.43 17.98 -8.43
CA THR A 149 14.11 16.96 -7.61
C THR A 149 13.16 15.84 -7.22
N ALA A 150 13.66 14.62 -7.26
CA ALA A 150 12.99 13.45 -6.72
C ALA A 150 13.99 12.54 -6.01
N THR A 151 13.49 11.71 -5.10
CA THR A 151 14.21 10.56 -4.57
C THR A 151 13.53 9.28 -5.03
N LEU A 152 14.32 8.30 -5.44
CA LEU A 152 13.89 6.92 -5.66
C LEU A 152 14.48 6.08 -4.53
N HIS A 153 13.63 5.28 -3.90
CA HIS A 153 13.99 4.30 -2.90
C HIS A 153 13.64 2.92 -3.43
N ALA A 154 14.56 1.97 -3.30
CA ALA A 154 14.39 0.60 -3.75
C ALA A 154 14.87 -0.38 -2.69
N ALA A 155 14.07 -1.41 -2.40
CA ALA A 155 14.44 -2.52 -1.54
C ALA A 155 13.97 -3.83 -2.19
N ALA A 156 14.74 -4.91 -2.05
CA ALA A 156 14.35 -6.24 -2.56
C ALA A 156 13.89 -7.13 -1.40
N PRO A 157 12.57 -7.32 -1.20
CA PRO A 157 12.04 -8.06 -0.05
C PRO A 157 12.34 -9.55 -0.06
N GLU A 158 12.58 -10.13 -1.25
CA GLU A 158 12.95 -11.55 -1.38
C GLU A 158 14.35 -11.87 -0.84
N ARG A 159 15.20 -10.85 -0.67
CA ARG A 159 16.51 -10.99 -0.02
C ARG A 159 17.44 -12.02 -0.67
N THR A 160 17.27 -12.31 -1.97
CA THR A 160 18.17 -13.20 -2.72
C THR A 160 19.58 -12.60 -2.85
N GLY A 161 19.67 -11.27 -2.90
CA GLY A 161 20.92 -10.54 -3.18
C GLY A 161 21.21 -10.39 -4.67
N ASP A 162 20.40 -11.02 -5.53
CA ASP A 162 20.56 -10.96 -6.98
C ASP A 162 20.33 -9.54 -7.49
N PRO A 163 21.15 -9.06 -8.45
CA PRO A 163 20.91 -7.78 -9.07
C PRO A 163 19.64 -7.77 -9.91
N LEU A 164 18.96 -6.62 -9.94
CA LEU A 164 17.78 -6.38 -10.78
C LEU A 164 17.82 -4.98 -11.40
N GLU A 165 17.16 -4.79 -12.53
CA GLU A 165 17.03 -3.52 -13.22
C GLU A 165 15.69 -2.84 -12.93
N ILE A 166 15.77 -1.52 -12.77
CA ILE A 166 14.63 -0.64 -12.52
C ILE A 166 14.62 0.41 -13.63
N VAL A 167 13.48 0.55 -14.28
CA VAL A 167 13.23 1.62 -15.26
C VAL A 167 12.16 2.56 -14.71
N TRP A 168 12.45 3.86 -14.77
CA TRP A 168 11.44 4.89 -14.59
C TRP A 168 11.26 5.63 -15.92
N ASP A 169 10.07 5.46 -16.53
CA ASP A 169 9.67 6.12 -17.77
C ASP A 169 9.33 7.59 -17.50
N ARG A 170 10.37 8.35 -17.17
CA ARG A 170 10.31 9.78 -16.95
C ARG A 170 11.63 10.43 -17.36
N PRO A 171 11.58 11.64 -17.93
CA PRO A 171 12.77 12.43 -18.16
C PRO A 171 13.54 12.74 -16.87
N VAL A 172 14.80 12.30 -16.81
CA VAL A 172 15.75 12.56 -15.71
C VAL A 172 17.02 13.12 -16.32
N ALA A 173 17.45 14.29 -15.85
CA ALA A 173 18.67 14.95 -16.31
C ALA A 173 19.92 14.28 -15.73
N ALA A 174 19.93 14.00 -14.43
CA ALA A 174 21.09 13.46 -13.73
C ALA A 174 20.69 12.72 -12.45
N VAL A 175 21.62 11.90 -11.94
CA VAL A 175 21.53 11.22 -10.64
C VAL A 175 22.71 11.69 -9.77
N PRO A 176 22.61 12.86 -9.12
CA PRO A 176 23.74 13.47 -8.40
C PRO A 176 24.23 12.65 -7.20
N ARG A 177 23.38 11.81 -6.61
CA ARG A 177 23.73 10.97 -5.46
C ARG A 177 22.96 9.67 -5.52
N HIS A 178 23.63 8.56 -5.22
CA HIS A 178 22.98 7.28 -4.99
C HIS A 178 23.81 6.42 -4.02
N ASP A 179 23.16 5.45 -3.40
CA ASP A 179 23.85 4.49 -2.53
C ASP A 179 24.74 3.53 -3.36
N PRO A 180 25.76 2.89 -2.75
CA PRO A 180 26.73 2.05 -3.47
C PRO A 180 26.11 0.83 -4.18
N GLY A 181 24.95 0.35 -3.72
CA GLY A 181 24.23 -0.75 -4.37
C GLY A 181 23.52 -0.35 -5.67
N ILE A 182 23.53 0.93 -6.05
CA ILE A 182 22.88 1.42 -7.27
C ILE A 182 23.94 1.75 -8.31
N VAL A 183 23.73 1.27 -9.54
CA VAL A 183 24.48 1.67 -10.74
C VAL A 183 23.53 2.38 -11.69
N VAL A 184 23.90 3.57 -12.14
CA VAL A 184 23.13 4.34 -13.12
C VAL A 184 23.47 3.83 -14.53
N LEU A 185 22.52 3.19 -15.19
CA LEU A 185 22.71 2.64 -16.54
C LEU A 185 22.38 3.67 -17.63
N ALA A 186 21.34 4.50 -17.41
CA ALA A 186 20.96 5.55 -18.35
C ALA A 186 20.17 6.68 -17.68
N THR A 187 20.36 7.90 -18.16
CA THR A 187 19.47 9.05 -17.93
C THR A 187 19.00 9.60 -19.28
N GLY A 188 18.13 10.62 -19.28
CA GLY A 188 17.63 11.23 -20.51
C GLY A 188 16.11 11.21 -20.56
N ARG A 189 15.55 10.48 -21.52
CA ARG A 189 14.09 10.30 -21.67
C ARG A 189 13.51 9.35 -20.63
N THR A 190 14.28 8.33 -20.27
CA THR A 190 13.97 7.32 -19.25
C THR A 190 15.18 7.16 -18.33
N LEU A 191 14.94 6.96 -17.04
CA LEU A 191 15.98 6.55 -16.10
C LEU A 191 16.07 5.02 -16.07
N ARG A 192 17.29 4.48 -16.15
CA ARG A 192 17.56 3.05 -15.94
C ARG A 192 18.61 2.88 -14.86
N LEU A 193 18.32 2.06 -13.87
CA LEU A 193 19.18 1.74 -12.74
C LEU A 193 19.36 0.23 -12.64
N ARG A 194 20.54 -0.24 -12.25
CA ARG A 194 20.72 -1.59 -11.72
C ARG A 194 20.92 -1.50 -10.21
N LEU A 195 20.20 -2.33 -9.47
CA LEU A 195 20.29 -2.46 -8.02
C LEU A 195 20.94 -3.79 -7.66
N THR A 196 21.99 -3.76 -6.84
CA THR A 196 22.51 -4.90 -6.08
C THR A 196 22.01 -4.77 -4.65
N PRO A 197 20.90 -5.44 -4.26
CA PRO A 197 20.15 -5.08 -3.06
C PRO A 197 20.74 -5.62 -1.75
N GLY A 198 21.60 -6.64 -1.82
CA GLY A 198 21.98 -7.44 -0.66
C GLY A 198 20.82 -8.30 -0.12
N THR A 199 21.01 -8.90 1.05
CA THR A 199 20.11 -9.96 1.58
C THR A 199 19.34 -9.54 2.84
N VAL A 200 19.39 -8.27 3.23
CA VAL A 200 18.72 -7.77 4.46
C VAL A 200 17.51 -6.89 4.17
N CYS A 201 17.11 -6.74 2.91
CA CYS A 201 16.06 -5.81 2.47
C CYS A 201 16.34 -4.37 2.92
N ALA A 202 17.62 -3.97 2.90
CA ALA A 202 17.99 -2.57 3.07
C ALA A 202 17.36 -1.73 1.95
N THR A 203 16.92 -0.52 2.30
CA THR A 203 16.45 0.44 1.30
C THR A 203 17.64 1.20 0.75
N HIS A 204 17.84 1.10 -0.57
CA HIS A 204 18.83 1.87 -1.33
C HIS A 204 18.16 3.10 -1.94
N THR A 205 18.87 4.23 -1.94
CA THR A 205 18.32 5.54 -2.32
C THR A 205 19.12 6.17 -3.45
N ALA A 206 18.43 6.80 -4.39
CA ALA A 206 19.00 7.67 -5.42
C ALA A 206 18.28 9.02 -5.44
N THR A 207 19.04 10.11 -5.40
CA THR A 207 18.55 11.48 -5.65
C THR A 207 18.64 11.79 -7.13
N LEU A 208 17.57 12.35 -7.69
CA LEU A 208 17.36 12.55 -9.12
C LEU A 208 17.13 14.02 -9.43
N THR A 209 17.73 14.52 -10.51
CA THR A 209 17.40 15.81 -11.11
C THR A 209 16.46 15.59 -12.28
N LEU A 210 15.24 16.10 -12.19
CA LEU A 210 14.22 15.98 -13.23
C LEU A 210 14.42 17.04 -14.31
N ARG A 211 13.98 16.74 -15.54
CA ARG A 211 13.90 17.73 -16.63
C ARG A 211 12.62 18.56 -16.51
#